data_AF-A0A7R9MDD0-F1
#
_entry.id   AF-A0A7R9MDD0-F1
#
_cell.length_a   1.000
_cell.length_b   1.000
_cell.length_c   1.000
_cell.angle_alpha   90.00
_cell.angle_beta   90.00
_cell.angle_gamma   90.00
#
_symmetry.space_group_name_H-M   'P 1'
#
loop_
_entity.id
_entity.type
_entity.pdbx_description
1 polymer ?
#
loop_
_entity_poly.entity_id
_entity_poly.type
_entity_poly.pdbx_seq_one_letter_code
_entity_poly.pdbx_strand_id
1 'polypeptide(L)'
;MLSNAHEDHKVDDDSSAKPVFTINAAPDDSLPDDFYADADDESQHNSLSIETMDSKRFHRQSRQLRQSMSGIHLSLQDRDRQDLTIATPEEFIKRFGGNKVINKILIANNGIAAVKCMRSIRRWSYEIFRNERAIRFVVMVTPEDLKANAEYIRMADHYVPVTGGTNNNNYANVELIVDIAKRMAVQAVWAGWGHASEYPKLPELLGKAGIVFMGPPQQAMWALGDKIASSIVAQTAKVPTLPWSGSGLVCSDWEDGKTFKIPPDLYRKGCVHDVNEGLTAAHEIGFPVMIKASEGGGGKGIRKSESTDDFPQMFRQVQSEVPGSPIFVMKLAKCARHLEVQLLADQYGNAISLFGRDCSIQRRHQKIIEEAPCIVAEEETFAQMERAAVRL
;
A
#
# COMPACT_ATOMS: atom_id res chain seq x y z
N MET A 1 40.21 -40.34 48.35
CA MET A 1 39.00 -39.84 49.05
C MET A 1 39.40 -38.61 49.86
N LEU A 2 38.55 -37.58 49.87
CA LEU A 2 38.70 -36.24 50.50
C LEU A 2 39.55 -35.26 49.67
N SER A 3 38.93 -34.24 49.04
CA SER A 3 38.61 -32.87 49.54
C SER A 3 39.69 -31.89 49.03
N ASN A 4 39.49 -30.67 48.52
CA ASN A 4 38.47 -29.64 48.73
C ASN A 4 38.64 -28.51 47.68
N ALA A 5 37.55 -27.76 47.46
CA ALA A 5 37.46 -26.30 47.27
C ALA A 5 37.99 -25.55 46.01
N HIS A 6 37.14 -24.57 45.61
CA HIS A 6 37.34 -23.37 44.78
C HIS A 6 37.65 -23.60 43.28
N GLU A 7 37.14 -22.83 42.31
CA GLU A 7 37.05 -21.37 42.28
C GLU A 7 36.12 -20.89 41.14
N ASP A 8 35.51 -19.72 41.35
CA ASP A 8 34.72 -18.95 40.39
C ASP A 8 35.58 -18.46 39.21
N HIS A 9 35.11 -18.66 37.97
CA HIS A 9 35.62 -17.91 36.83
C HIS A 9 34.55 -16.96 36.28
N LYS A 10 34.74 -15.69 36.67
CA LYS A 10 34.30 -14.49 35.94
C LYS A 10 34.76 -14.59 34.49
N VAL A 11 33.84 -14.36 33.56
CA VAL A 11 34.18 -14.01 32.17
C VAL A 11 34.02 -12.51 32.07
N ASP A 12 35.14 -11.82 31.89
CA ASP A 12 35.22 -10.38 31.70
C ASP A 12 34.58 -9.98 30.37
N ASP A 13 33.75 -8.94 30.46
CA ASP A 13 33.08 -8.22 29.39
C ASP A 13 34.01 -7.07 28.95
N ASP A 14 34.69 -7.24 27.82
CA ASP A 14 35.37 -6.13 27.13
C ASP A 14 35.31 -6.31 25.61
N SER A 15 34.41 -5.57 24.96
CA SER A 15 34.66 -4.93 23.66
C SER A 15 33.41 -4.16 23.19
N SER A 16 33.21 -2.98 23.77
CA SER A 16 32.33 -1.97 23.18
C SER A 16 33.02 -1.33 21.96
N ALA A 17 32.82 -1.90 20.77
CA ALA A 17 33.17 -1.25 19.50
C ALA A 17 31.91 -1.08 18.64
N LYS A 18 31.28 0.09 18.73
CA LYS A 18 30.23 0.54 17.81
C LYS A 18 30.88 0.87 16.46
N PRO A 19 30.37 0.38 15.31
CA PRO A 19 30.88 0.81 14.02
C PRO A 19 30.44 2.25 13.74
N VAL A 20 31.40 3.16 13.71
CA VAL A 20 31.26 4.54 13.22
C VAL A 20 31.47 4.51 11.70
N PHE A 21 30.47 4.96 10.95
CA PHE A 21 30.57 5.15 9.50
C PHE A 21 31.11 6.55 9.22
N THR A 22 32.35 6.64 8.75
CA THR A 22 32.98 7.89 8.29
C THR A 22 32.86 7.98 6.77
N ILE A 23 32.25 9.06 6.28
CA ILE A 23 32.18 9.39 4.85
C ILE A 23 33.51 10.07 4.47
N ASN A 24 34.37 9.36 3.73
CA ASN A 24 35.54 9.97 3.12
C ASN A 24 35.11 10.74 1.87
N ALA A 25 34.91 12.05 2.01
CA ALA A 25 34.93 12.99 0.90
C ALA A 25 36.36 13.55 0.80
N ALA A 26 37.05 13.22 -0.29
CA ALA A 26 38.30 13.89 -0.65
C ALA A 26 37.97 15.26 -1.27
N PRO A 27 38.59 16.37 -0.81
CA PRO A 27 38.54 17.63 -1.51
C PRO A 27 39.69 17.72 -2.53
N ASP A 28 39.37 18.12 -3.76
CA ASP A 28 40.34 18.54 -4.77
C ASP A 28 40.46 20.06 -4.69
N ASP A 29 41.58 20.52 -4.14
CA ASP A 29 41.99 21.92 -4.06
C ASP A 29 42.81 22.30 -5.30
N SER A 30 42.34 23.29 -6.05
CA SER A 30 43.19 24.14 -6.89
C SER A 30 42.86 25.62 -6.66
N LEU A 31 43.66 26.19 -5.76
CA LEU A 31 44.11 27.58 -5.50
C LEU A 31 43.77 28.71 -6.50
N PRO A 32 43.94 30.03 -6.16
CA PRO A 32 44.48 30.61 -4.92
C PRO A 32 43.65 31.75 -4.28
N ASP A 33 43.95 31.99 -3.00
CA ASP A 33 43.62 33.17 -2.21
C ASP A 33 44.22 34.46 -2.80
N ASP A 34 43.44 35.54 -2.77
CA ASP A 34 44.00 36.88 -2.69
C ASP A 34 42.99 37.90 -2.13
N PHE A 35 43.44 38.59 -1.07
CA PHE A 35 42.99 39.86 -0.48
C PHE A 35 41.81 39.93 0.51
N TYR A 36 42.20 40.12 1.79
CA TYR A 36 41.50 40.78 2.90
C TYR A 36 40.93 42.16 2.52
N ALA A 37 39.76 42.52 3.05
CA ALA A 37 39.55 43.74 3.86
C ALA A 37 38.10 43.90 4.37
N ASP A 38 38.02 44.36 5.62
CA ASP A 38 36.85 44.65 6.47
C ASP A 38 35.98 45.86 6.06
N ALA A 39 34.80 45.88 6.69
CA ALA A 39 34.08 47.02 7.29
C ALA A 39 33.19 47.97 6.46
N ASP A 40 31.92 47.93 6.85
CA ASP A 40 31.06 49.05 7.31
C ASP A 40 30.53 50.14 6.34
N ASP A 41 29.19 50.16 6.32
CA ASP A 41 28.28 51.29 6.62
C ASP A 41 27.46 52.02 5.54
N GLU A 42 26.23 52.30 5.98
CA GLU A 42 25.27 53.35 5.64
C GLU A 42 24.61 53.48 4.25
N SER A 43 23.32 53.10 4.26
CA SER A 43 22.12 53.84 3.84
C SER A 43 22.15 54.80 2.63
N GLN A 44 21.22 54.61 1.70
CA GLN A 44 20.26 55.65 1.28
C GLN A 44 19.13 55.12 0.39
N HIS A 45 17.92 55.54 0.74
CA HIS A 45 16.69 55.42 -0.04
C HIS A 45 16.78 56.18 -1.37
N ASN A 46 16.29 55.60 -2.48
CA ASN A 46 15.31 56.32 -3.29
C ASN A 46 14.48 55.41 -4.21
N SER A 47 13.17 55.63 -4.14
CA SER A 47 12.11 55.15 -5.03
C SER A 47 12.26 55.68 -6.46
N LEU A 48 11.82 54.92 -7.48
CA LEU A 48 10.96 55.41 -8.58
C LEU A 48 10.58 54.28 -9.57
N SER A 49 9.27 54.03 -9.61
CA SER A 49 8.37 53.73 -10.74
C SER A 49 8.87 53.06 -12.03
N ILE A 50 8.11 52.01 -12.38
CA ILE A 50 7.97 51.33 -13.67
C ILE A 50 7.45 52.27 -14.75
N GLU A 51 8.10 52.34 -15.91
CA GLU A 51 7.42 52.32 -17.22
C GLU A 51 8.38 51.97 -18.38
N THR A 52 8.05 50.83 -19.01
CA THR A 52 8.22 50.48 -20.43
C THR A 52 9.59 50.58 -21.11
N MET A 53 10.21 49.42 -21.34
CA MET A 53 10.64 49.05 -22.69
C MET A 53 10.49 47.54 -22.92
N ASP A 54 9.90 47.24 -24.07
CA ASP A 54 9.32 46.00 -24.49
C ASP A 54 10.32 45.13 -25.27
N SER A 55 9.97 43.85 -25.35
CA SER A 55 10.27 42.90 -26.42
C SER A 55 11.45 41.92 -26.28
N LYS A 56 11.03 40.68 -25.98
CA LYS A 56 11.37 39.47 -26.75
C LYS A 56 12.78 38.92 -26.58
N ARG A 57 12.95 38.10 -25.54
CA ARG A 57 13.68 36.81 -25.57
C ARG A 57 13.61 36.17 -24.19
N PHE A 58 12.61 35.33 -23.96
CA PHE A 58 12.63 34.17 -23.05
C PHE A 58 11.25 33.48 -23.12
N HIS A 59 10.92 32.91 -24.28
CA HIS A 59 9.88 31.89 -24.37
C HIS A 59 10.51 30.55 -23.97
N ARG A 60 10.59 30.30 -22.66
CA ARG A 60 10.70 28.94 -22.14
C ARG A 60 9.36 28.64 -21.50
N GLN A 61 8.62 27.71 -22.11
CA GLN A 61 7.33 27.24 -21.65
C GLN A 61 7.45 26.83 -20.18
N SER A 62 7.02 27.73 -19.29
CA SER A 62 6.55 27.38 -17.96
C SER A 62 5.35 26.48 -18.18
N ARG A 63 5.57 25.16 -18.12
CA ARG A 63 4.49 24.19 -17.95
C ARG A 63 3.77 24.60 -16.68
N GLN A 64 2.58 25.18 -16.81
CA GLN A 64 1.67 25.40 -15.70
C GLN A 64 1.48 24.06 -15.00
N LEU A 65 2.12 23.90 -13.85
CA LEU A 65 1.77 22.89 -12.87
C LEU A 65 0.26 23.07 -12.63
N ARG A 66 -0.54 22.05 -12.99
CA ARG A 66 -1.94 22.03 -12.57
C ARG A 66 -1.95 22.14 -11.05
N GLN A 67 -2.56 23.19 -10.54
CA GLN A 67 -2.74 23.39 -9.11
C GLN A 67 -3.39 22.15 -8.51
N SER A 68 -2.83 21.71 -7.38
CA SER A 68 -3.40 20.65 -6.55
C SER A 68 -4.89 20.92 -6.29
N MET A 69 -5.73 19.92 -6.53
CA MET A 69 -7.15 19.88 -6.12
C MET A 69 -7.33 19.80 -4.58
N SER A 70 -6.26 19.95 -3.80
CA SER A 70 -6.34 20.21 -2.36
C SER A 70 -6.71 21.66 -2.01
N GLY A 71 -6.93 22.51 -3.01
CA GLY A 71 -7.62 23.79 -2.87
C GLY A 71 -9.12 23.61 -3.00
N ILE A 72 -9.88 24.29 -2.14
CA ILE A 72 -11.33 24.26 -2.00
C ILE A 72 -12.04 24.37 -3.36
N HIS A 73 -12.37 23.25 -3.99
CA HIS A 73 -13.39 23.17 -5.05
C HIS A 73 -14.75 22.81 -4.42
N LEU A 74 -15.08 23.55 -3.38
CA LEU A 74 -16.37 23.57 -2.69
C LEU A 74 -16.85 25.01 -2.48
N SER A 75 -16.16 26.03 -3.04
CA SER A 75 -16.40 27.45 -2.71
C SER A 75 -16.78 28.37 -3.87
N LEU A 76 -17.11 27.86 -5.06
CA LEU A 76 -17.49 28.75 -6.19
C LEU A 76 -18.90 28.55 -6.75
N GLN A 77 -19.74 27.72 -6.12
CA GLN A 77 -21.17 27.63 -6.48
C GLN A 77 -22.16 27.61 -5.30
N ASP A 78 -21.71 27.78 -4.05
CA ASP A 78 -22.56 27.56 -2.86
C ASP A 78 -22.79 28.86 -2.05
N ARG A 79 -23.08 29.99 -2.71
CA ARG A 79 -23.53 31.22 -2.00
C ARG A 79 -24.93 31.10 -1.38
N ASP A 80 -25.64 29.99 -1.59
CA ASP A 80 -27.01 29.75 -1.10
C ASP A 80 -27.16 28.57 -0.11
N ARG A 81 -26.08 27.98 0.38
CA ARG A 81 -26.18 26.84 1.33
C ARG A 81 -26.14 27.36 2.77
N GLN A 82 -27.32 27.60 3.33
CA GLN A 82 -27.50 27.86 4.76
C GLN A 82 -26.63 26.93 5.61
N ASP A 83 -25.88 27.53 6.53
CA ASP A 83 -25.10 26.89 7.60
C ASP A 83 -25.98 26.00 8.48
N LEU A 84 -26.14 24.74 8.06
CA LEU A 84 -26.62 23.67 8.92
C LEU A 84 -25.43 22.78 9.24
N THR A 85 -24.78 23.09 10.36
CA THR A 85 -23.72 22.27 10.94
C THR A 85 -24.25 20.85 11.19
N ILE A 86 -23.71 19.85 10.51
CA ILE A 86 -24.05 18.44 10.75
C ILE A 86 -23.43 18.03 12.08
N ALA A 87 -24.25 17.67 13.06
CA ALA A 87 -23.77 17.47 14.43
C ALA A 87 -23.31 16.03 14.68
N THR A 88 -23.87 15.03 14.00
CA THR A 88 -23.60 13.61 14.28
C THR A 88 -23.42 12.75 13.03
N PRO A 89 -22.71 11.61 13.14
CA PRO A 89 -22.61 10.64 12.06
C PRO A 89 -23.96 10.14 11.52
N GLU A 90 -24.98 10.03 12.36
CA GLU A 90 -26.34 9.60 11.96
C GLU A 90 -26.99 10.60 11.00
N GLU A 91 -26.89 11.90 11.31
CA GLU A 91 -27.41 12.98 10.46
C GLU A 91 -26.63 13.06 9.14
N PHE A 92 -25.30 12.90 9.20
CA PHE A 92 -24.44 12.85 8.02
C PHE A 92 -24.91 11.77 7.05
N ILE A 93 -25.10 10.55 7.55
CA ILE A 93 -25.53 9.41 6.74
C ILE A 93 -26.91 9.66 6.12
N LYS A 94 -27.86 10.20 6.89
CA LYS A 94 -29.19 10.56 6.37
C LYS A 94 -29.12 11.63 5.28
N ARG A 95 -28.23 12.62 5.42
CA ARG A 95 -28.07 13.73 4.46
C ARG A 95 -27.40 13.30 3.16
N PHE A 96 -26.36 12.48 3.25
CA PHE A 96 -25.55 12.06 2.10
C PHE A 96 -25.99 10.71 1.49
N GLY A 97 -27.10 10.14 1.95
CA GLY A 97 -27.69 8.93 1.36
C GLY A 97 -26.91 7.64 1.67
N GLY A 98 -26.22 7.57 2.81
CA GLY A 98 -25.58 6.35 3.27
C GLY A 98 -26.60 5.37 3.89
N ASN A 99 -26.23 4.08 3.94
CA ASN A 99 -27.09 3.00 4.44
C ASN A 99 -26.72 2.49 5.84
N LYS A 100 -25.55 2.86 6.37
CA LYS A 100 -25.02 2.36 7.64
C LYS A 100 -24.29 3.47 8.39
N VAL A 101 -24.66 3.66 9.65
CA VAL A 101 -23.97 4.58 10.55
C VAL A 101 -22.76 3.88 11.17
N ILE A 102 -21.60 4.53 11.11
CA ILE A 102 -20.36 4.08 11.72
C ILE A 102 -19.87 5.20 12.64
N ASN A 103 -19.92 4.97 13.95
CA ASN A 103 -19.41 5.91 14.96
C ASN A 103 -18.35 5.27 15.88
N LYS A 104 -18.09 3.96 15.73
CA LYS A 104 -17.03 3.24 16.43
C LYS A 104 -16.36 2.23 15.50
N ILE A 105 -15.04 2.35 15.37
CA ILE A 105 -14.19 1.53 14.49
C ILE A 105 -13.19 0.74 15.34
N LEU A 106 -13.07 -0.57 15.10
CA LEU A 106 -11.93 -1.36 15.56
C LEU A 106 -10.79 -1.29 14.55
N ILE A 107 -9.60 -0.92 14.98
CA ILE A 107 -8.39 -1.01 14.18
C ILE A 107 -7.73 -2.37 14.46
N ALA A 108 -7.75 -3.24 13.46
CA ALA A 108 -7.08 -4.55 13.46
C ALA A 108 -5.65 -4.42 12.91
N ASN A 109 -4.89 -3.45 13.44
CA ASN A 109 -3.52 -3.15 13.04
C ASN A 109 -2.81 -2.38 14.17
N ASN A 110 -1.51 -2.17 14.05
CA ASN A 110 -0.68 -1.42 14.97
C ASN A 110 0.20 -0.39 14.22
N GLY A 111 1.18 0.18 14.92
CA GLY A 111 2.22 1.04 14.33
C GLY A 111 1.66 2.23 13.54
N ILE A 112 2.32 2.54 12.41
CA ILE A 112 1.99 3.70 11.59
C ILE A 112 0.62 3.59 10.92
N ALA A 113 0.14 2.37 10.62
CA ALA A 113 -1.16 2.16 10.00
C ALA A 113 -2.27 2.67 10.92
N ALA A 114 -2.25 2.26 12.19
CA ALA A 114 -3.22 2.70 13.19
C ALA A 114 -3.19 4.22 13.41
N VAL A 115 -1.99 4.80 13.56
CA VAL A 115 -1.81 6.26 13.71
C VAL A 115 -2.38 7.01 12.51
N LYS A 116 -2.03 6.59 11.28
CA LYS A 116 -2.47 7.27 10.05
C LYS A 116 -3.98 7.20 9.88
N CYS A 117 -4.59 6.05 10.17
CA CYS A 117 -6.05 5.89 10.15
C CYS A 117 -6.72 6.88 11.09
N MET A 118 -6.34 6.87 12.39
CA MET A 118 -6.93 7.75 13.39
C MET A 118 -6.73 9.23 13.05
N ARG A 119 -5.51 9.67 12.72
CA ARG A 119 -5.27 11.09 12.37
C ARG A 119 -6.10 11.55 11.19
N SER A 120 -6.21 10.72 10.14
CA SER A 120 -6.93 11.10 8.93
C SER A 120 -8.43 11.22 9.17
N ILE A 121 -9.02 10.22 9.85
CA ILE A 121 -10.46 10.22 10.14
C ILE A 121 -10.80 11.28 11.20
N ARG A 122 -9.96 11.51 12.20
CA ARG A 122 -10.18 12.58 13.20
C ARG A 122 -10.14 13.97 12.59
N ARG A 123 -9.18 14.22 11.70
CA ARG A 123 -9.12 15.49 10.95
C ARG A 123 -10.39 15.70 10.13
N TRP A 124 -10.80 14.71 9.35
CA TRP A 124 -12.06 14.78 8.60
C TRP A 124 -13.26 14.96 9.52
N SER A 125 -13.30 14.23 10.65
CA SER A 125 -14.39 14.34 11.64
C SER A 125 -14.47 15.75 12.24
N TYR A 126 -13.34 16.39 12.51
CA TYR A 126 -13.31 17.78 12.98
C TYR A 126 -13.75 18.77 11.89
N GLU A 127 -13.37 18.53 10.64
CA GLU A 127 -13.78 19.36 9.51
C GLU A 127 -15.30 19.28 9.26
N ILE A 128 -15.92 18.11 9.45
CA ILE A 128 -17.36 17.88 9.21
C ILE A 128 -18.23 18.16 10.44
N PHE A 129 -17.85 17.63 11.61
CA PHE A 129 -18.68 17.64 12.83
C PHE A 129 -18.21 18.67 13.88
N ARG A 130 -17.09 19.37 13.64
CA ARG A 130 -16.38 20.18 14.66
C ARG A 130 -16.02 19.39 15.92
N ASN A 131 -15.94 18.07 15.79
CA ASN A 131 -15.62 17.13 16.85
C ASN A 131 -14.73 16.02 16.30
N GLU A 132 -13.45 16.01 16.66
CA GLU A 132 -12.50 14.98 16.21
C GLU A 132 -12.87 13.58 16.71
N ARG A 133 -13.62 13.46 17.81
CA ARG A 133 -14.06 12.18 18.41
C ARG A 133 -15.48 11.79 18.02
N ALA A 134 -16.06 12.41 16.99
CA ALA A 134 -17.36 12.00 16.44
C ALA A 134 -17.33 10.52 15.99
N ILE A 135 -16.17 10.05 15.52
CA ILE A 135 -15.89 8.63 15.28
C ILE A 135 -14.86 8.17 16.32
N ARG A 136 -15.21 7.14 17.09
CA ARG A 136 -14.37 6.57 18.15
C ARG A 136 -13.54 5.39 17.64
N PHE A 137 -12.35 5.23 18.20
CA PHE A 137 -11.44 4.15 17.85
C PHE A 137 -11.20 3.19 19.01
N VAL A 138 -11.35 1.91 18.71
CA VAL A 138 -10.89 0.79 19.52
C VAL A 138 -9.63 0.21 18.87
N VAL A 139 -8.57 -0.02 19.63
CA VAL A 139 -7.33 -0.62 19.11
C VAL A 139 -7.01 -1.93 19.83
N MET A 140 -6.47 -2.90 19.11
CA MET A 140 -5.87 -4.11 19.70
C MET A 140 -4.44 -3.78 20.14
N VAL A 141 -3.99 -4.29 21.29
CA VAL A 141 -2.66 -3.98 21.85
C VAL A 141 -1.99 -5.23 22.39
N THR A 142 -0.83 -5.59 21.84
CA THR A 142 0.00 -6.67 22.39
C THR A 142 0.87 -6.17 23.56
N PRO A 143 1.38 -7.08 24.42
CA PRO A 143 2.32 -6.70 25.47
C PRO A 143 3.58 -6.00 24.93
N GLU A 144 4.05 -6.36 23.74
CA GLU A 144 5.21 -5.76 23.09
C GLU A 144 4.94 -4.32 22.66
N ASP A 145 3.78 -4.05 22.05
CA ASP A 145 3.38 -2.68 21.68
C ASP A 145 3.19 -1.80 22.91
N LEU A 146 2.64 -2.36 23.99
CA LEU A 146 2.47 -1.66 25.26
C LEU A 146 3.83 -1.34 25.90
N LYS A 147 4.75 -2.31 25.92
CA LYS A 147 6.12 -2.13 26.42
C LYS A 147 6.91 -1.11 25.61
N ALA A 148 6.70 -1.08 24.29
CA ALA A 148 7.28 -0.09 23.39
C ALA A 148 6.61 1.29 23.50
N ASN A 149 5.53 1.41 24.29
CA ASN A 149 4.75 2.63 24.45
C ASN A 149 4.29 3.21 23.10
N ALA A 150 3.74 2.33 22.25
CA ALA A 150 3.34 2.68 20.90
C ALA A 150 2.29 3.80 20.87
N GLU A 151 2.53 4.82 20.04
CA GLU A 151 1.74 6.07 20.01
C GLU A 151 0.25 5.83 19.74
N TYR A 152 -0.09 4.84 18.90
CA TYR A 152 -1.48 4.54 18.57
C TYR A 152 -2.32 4.14 19.79
N ILE A 153 -1.71 3.61 20.85
CA ILE A 153 -2.40 3.21 22.08
C ILE A 153 -2.95 4.46 22.79
N ARG A 154 -2.12 5.51 22.92
CA ARG A 154 -2.49 6.77 23.57
C ARG A 154 -3.48 7.58 22.74
N MET A 155 -3.39 7.44 21.42
CA MET A 155 -4.31 8.11 20.52
C MET A 155 -5.71 7.51 20.57
N ALA A 156 -5.85 6.20 20.77
CA ALA A 156 -7.15 5.53 20.72
C ALA A 156 -8.10 5.98 21.84
N ASP A 157 -9.42 5.87 21.59
CA ASP A 157 -10.44 6.14 22.61
C ASP A 157 -10.61 4.96 23.58
N HIS A 158 -10.31 3.76 23.11
CA HIS A 158 -10.29 2.53 23.90
C HIS A 158 -9.25 1.56 23.35
N TYR A 159 -8.65 0.74 24.21
CA TYR A 159 -7.76 -0.33 23.78
C TYR A 159 -8.14 -1.66 24.42
N VAL A 160 -7.87 -2.76 23.71
CA VAL A 160 -8.13 -4.13 24.15
C VAL A 160 -6.81 -4.89 24.15
N PRO A 161 -6.34 -5.38 25.31
CA PRO A 161 -5.17 -6.25 25.38
C PRO A 161 -5.40 -7.54 24.59
N VAL A 162 -4.41 -7.96 23.80
CA VAL A 162 -4.41 -9.21 23.03
C VAL A 162 -3.12 -9.99 23.25
N THR A 163 -3.11 -11.26 22.86
CA THR A 163 -1.95 -12.14 23.01
C THR A 163 -0.72 -11.60 22.28
N GLY A 164 0.45 -11.69 22.90
CA GLY A 164 1.73 -11.32 22.29
C GLY A 164 2.25 -12.34 21.26
N GLY A 165 3.52 -12.17 20.89
CA GLY A 165 4.19 -13.01 19.89
C GLY A 165 3.84 -12.66 18.45
N THR A 166 3.92 -13.64 17.56
CA THR A 166 3.72 -13.44 16.12
C THR A 166 2.30 -12.99 15.79
N ASN A 167 2.14 -12.32 14.65
CA ASN A 167 0.87 -11.67 14.29
C ASN A 167 -0.32 -12.65 14.16
N ASN A 168 -0.06 -13.92 13.86
CA ASN A 168 -1.07 -14.99 13.81
C ASN A 168 -1.83 -15.19 15.13
N ASN A 169 -1.24 -14.75 16.26
CA ASN A 169 -1.89 -14.81 17.57
C ASN A 169 -2.75 -13.58 17.87
N ASN A 170 -2.60 -12.49 17.09
CA ASN A 170 -3.20 -11.19 17.36
C ASN A 170 -3.77 -10.51 16.11
N TYR A 171 -3.03 -9.61 15.46
CA TYR A 171 -3.49 -8.75 14.37
C TYR A 171 -3.86 -9.49 13.08
N ALA A 172 -3.35 -10.71 12.89
CA ALA A 172 -3.72 -11.59 11.78
C ALA A 172 -4.73 -12.68 12.17
N ASN A 173 -5.17 -12.72 13.43
CA ASN A 173 -6.12 -13.71 13.93
C ASN A 173 -7.56 -13.25 13.69
N VAL A 174 -8.18 -13.76 12.62
CA VAL A 174 -9.52 -13.33 12.18
C VAL A 174 -10.58 -13.60 13.24
N GLU A 175 -10.56 -14.78 13.86
CA GLU A 175 -11.52 -15.19 14.89
C GLU A 175 -11.47 -14.24 16.10
N LEU A 176 -10.26 -13.90 16.56
CA LEU A 176 -10.05 -12.94 17.64
C LEU A 176 -10.54 -11.54 17.27
N ILE A 177 -10.23 -11.05 16.06
CA ILE A 177 -10.69 -9.74 15.59
C ILE A 177 -12.22 -9.67 15.61
N VAL A 178 -12.89 -10.70 15.11
CA VAL A 178 -14.37 -10.76 15.07
C VAL A 178 -14.96 -10.84 16.48
N ASP A 179 -14.35 -11.61 17.38
CA ASP A 179 -14.76 -11.66 18.80
C ASP A 179 -14.67 -10.28 19.47
N ILE A 180 -13.52 -9.60 19.33
CA ILE A 180 -13.32 -8.26 19.88
C ILE A 180 -14.33 -7.28 19.28
N ALA A 181 -14.54 -7.31 17.97
CA ALA A 181 -15.47 -6.43 17.28
C ALA A 181 -16.90 -6.58 17.83
N LYS A 182 -17.33 -7.83 18.09
CA LYS A 182 -18.64 -8.13 18.73
C LYS A 182 -18.70 -7.63 20.17
N ARG A 183 -17.72 -7.97 21.02
CA ARG A 183 -17.70 -7.56 22.44
C ARG A 183 -17.67 -6.05 22.63
N MET A 184 -16.97 -5.35 21.75
CA MET A 184 -16.84 -3.89 21.79
C MET A 184 -17.99 -3.15 21.08
N ALA A 185 -18.91 -3.90 20.47
CA ALA A 185 -20.04 -3.41 19.69
C ALA A 185 -19.58 -2.31 18.70
N VAL A 186 -18.54 -2.60 17.92
CA VAL A 186 -18.07 -1.70 16.85
C VAL A 186 -18.94 -1.90 15.61
N GLN A 187 -19.15 -0.83 14.83
CA GLN A 187 -19.91 -0.94 13.59
C GLN A 187 -19.01 -1.29 12.42
N ALA A 188 -17.70 -1.03 12.53
CA ALA A 188 -16.76 -1.34 11.48
C ALA A 188 -15.38 -1.77 11.99
N VAL A 189 -14.65 -2.50 11.14
CA VAL A 189 -13.25 -2.87 11.34
C VAL A 189 -12.41 -2.31 10.20
N TRP A 190 -11.28 -1.72 10.54
CA TRP A 190 -10.26 -1.26 9.60
C TRP A 190 -8.96 -2.05 9.81
N ALA A 191 -8.46 -2.69 8.76
CA ALA A 191 -7.25 -3.53 8.83
C ALA A 191 -6.01 -2.85 8.23
N GLY A 192 -6.14 -1.76 7.48
CA GLY A 192 -5.00 -1.08 6.86
C GLY A 192 -4.24 -1.99 5.89
N TRP A 193 -2.92 -2.09 6.06
CA TRP A 193 -2.02 -2.96 5.28
C TRP A 193 -1.25 -3.92 6.19
N GLY A 194 -0.88 -5.09 5.66
CA GLY A 194 -0.29 -6.18 6.44
C GLY A 194 -1.31 -6.92 7.31
N HIS A 195 -0.84 -7.88 8.11
CA HIS A 195 -1.69 -8.72 8.99
C HIS A 195 -2.88 -9.34 8.24
N ALA A 196 -4.11 -9.21 8.74
CA ALA A 196 -5.32 -9.74 8.11
C ALA A 196 -5.92 -8.86 7.01
N SER A 197 -5.25 -7.79 6.55
CA SER A 197 -5.80 -6.85 5.56
C SER A 197 -6.13 -7.49 4.20
N GLU A 198 -5.44 -8.57 3.85
CA GLU A 198 -5.62 -9.31 2.58
C GLU A 198 -6.28 -10.68 2.79
N TYR A 199 -6.83 -10.95 3.98
CA TYR A 199 -7.46 -12.25 4.30
C TYR A 199 -8.96 -12.21 4.00
N PRO A 200 -9.46 -12.90 2.94
CA PRO A 200 -10.87 -12.80 2.54
C PRO A 200 -11.87 -13.29 3.60
N LYS A 201 -11.40 -14.14 4.53
CA LYS A 201 -12.20 -14.64 5.65
C LYS A 201 -12.58 -13.53 6.66
N LEU A 202 -11.79 -12.46 6.76
CA LEU A 202 -12.08 -11.34 7.66
C LEU A 202 -13.37 -10.59 7.27
N PRO A 203 -13.52 -10.02 6.06
CA PRO A 203 -14.79 -9.41 5.66
C PRO A 203 -15.96 -10.39 5.65
N GLU A 204 -15.72 -11.69 5.36
CA GLU A 204 -16.77 -12.72 5.43
C GLU A 204 -17.37 -12.85 6.84
N LEU A 205 -16.52 -13.06 7.84
CA LEU A 205 -16.97 -13.30 9.21
C LEU A 205 -17.50 -12.02 9.87
N LEU A 206 -16.96 -10.86 9.51
CA LEU A 206 -17.52 -9.57 9.93
C LEU A 206 -18.90 -9.33 9.33
N GLY A 207 -19.08 -9.63 8.04
CA GLY A 207 -20.37 -9.54 7.36
C GLY A 207 -21.44 -10.43 8.01
N LYS A 208 -21.08 -11.68 8.35
CA LYS A 208 -21.95 -12.60 9.12
C LYS A 208 -22.32 -12.06 10.50
N ALA A 209 -21.49 -11.20 11.08
CA ALA A 209 -21.75 -10.54 12.36
C ALA A 209 -22.46 -9.18 12.24
N GLY A 210 -22.79 -8.73 11.02
CA GLY A 210 -23.40 -7.41 10.78
C GLY A 210 -22.45 -6.21 10.97
N ILE A 211 -21.14 -6.48 10.96
CA ILE A 211 -20.05 -5.51 11.15
C ILE A 211 -19.42 -5.20 9.79
N VAL A 212 -19.23 -3.92 9.49
CA VAL A 212 -18.67 -3.47 8.21
C VAL A 212 -17.16 -3.68 8.18
N PHE A 213 -16.63 -4.23 7.09
CA PHE A 213 -15.21 -4.17 6.81
C PHE A 213 -14.90 -2.92 5.97
N MET A 214 -13.98 -2.07 6.45
CA MET A 214 -13.56 -0.85 5.73
C MET A 214 -12.51 -1.19 4.66
N GLY A 215 -12.95 -1.88 3.62
CA GLY A 215 -12.15 -2.32 2.49
C GLY A 215 -12.99 -3.18 1.53
N PRO A 216 -12.36 -3.87 0.56
CA PRO A 216 -13.10 -4.67 -0.41
C PRO A 216 -13.80 -5.87 0.24
N PRO A 217 -14.94 -6.33 -0.30
CA PRO A 217 -15.61 -7.54 0.17
C PRO A 217 -14.80 -8.81 -0.14
N GLN A 218 -15.16 -9.93 0.50
CA GLN A 218 -14.50 -11.23 0.33
C GLN A 218 -14.33 -11.63 -1.14
N GLN A 219 -15.38 -11.45 -1.96
CA GLN A 219 -15.38 -11.86 -3.36
C GLN A 219 -14.32 -11.09 -4.16
N ALA A 220 -14.22 -9.77 -3.93
CA ALA A 220 -13.23 -8.92 -4.59
C ALA A 220 -11.80 -9.23 -4.09
N MET A 221 -11.61 -9.43 -2.79
CA MET A 221 -10.32 -9.82 -2.23
C MET A 221 -9.80 -11.14 -2.81
N TRP A 222 -10.67 -12.14 -2.94
CA TRP A 222 -10.27 -13.42 -3.50
C TRP A 222 -9.94 -13.30 -5.00
N ALA A 223 -10.78 -12.61 -5.77
CA ALA A 223 -10.60 -12.46 -7.21
C ALA A 223 -9.33 -11.66 -7.57
N LEU A 224 -8.97 -10.66 -6.78
CA LEU A 224 -7.84 -9.75 -7.07
C LEU A 224 -6.58 -10.02 -6.26
N GLY A 225 -6.67 -10.75 -5.14
CA GLY A 225 -5.53 -11.05 -4.26
C GLY A 225 -4.67 -12.22 -4.74
N ASP A 226 -5.28 -13.23 -5.37
CA ASP A 226 -4.55 -14.33 -6.00
C ASP A 226 -4.00 -13.89 -7.37
N LYS A 227 -2.71 -14.11 -7.64
CA LYS A 227 -2.04 -13.56 -8.84
C LYS A 227 -2.53 -14.17 -10.15
N ILE A 228 -2.89 -15.46 -10.13
CA ILE A 228 -3.42 -16.18 -11.30
C ILE A 228 -4.84 -15.69 -11.58
N ALA A 229 -5.69 -15.68 -10.54
CA ALA A 229 -7.06 -15.20 -10.60
C ALA A 229 -7.12 -13.76 -11.10
N SER A 230 -6.34 -12.87 -10.47
CA SER A 230 -6.27 -11.44 -10.79
C SER A 230 -5.82 -11.22 -12.25
N SER A 231 -4.88 -12.02 -12.75
CA SER A 231 -4.45 -11.94 -14.15
C SER A 231 -5.54 -12.37 -15.14
N ILE A 232 -6.35 -13.37 -14.81
CA ILE A 232 -7.50 -13.79 -15.63
C ILE A 232 -8.58 -12.69 -15.62
N VAL A 233 -8.86 -12.07 -14.46
CA VAL A 233 -9.80 -10.95 -14.36
C VAL A 233 -9.29 -9.76 -15.18
N ALA A 234 -8.00 -9.44 -15.09
CA ALA A 234 -7.36 -8.39 -15.88
C ALA A 234 -7.51 -8.64 -17.40
N GLN A 235 -7.21 -9.85 -17.86
CA GLN A 235 -7.39 -10.22 -19.28
C GLN A 235 -8.87 -10.12 -19.70
N THR A 236 -9.80 -10.52 -18.84
CA THR A 236 -11.25 -10.40 -19.07
C THR A 236 -11.68 -8.92 -19.21
N ALA A 237 -11.15 -8.04 -18.35
CA ALA A 237 -11.35 -6.59 -18.40
C ALA A 237 -10.53 -5.87 -19.49
N LYS A 238 -9.85 -6.64 -20.37
CA LYS A 238 -9.00 -6.16 -21.46
C LYS A 238 -7.85 -5.26 -20.96
N VAL A 239 -7.33 -5.56 -19.79
CA VAL A 239 -6.12 -4.95 -19.24
C VAL A 239 -4.91 -5.75 -19.76
N PRO A 240 -3.93 -5.12 -20.41
CA PRO A 240 -2.74 -5.82 -20.88
C PRO A 240 -1.96 -6.47 -19.72
N THR A 241 -1.65 -7.75 -19.85
CA THR A 241 -0.82 -8.51 -18.93
C THR A 241 0.48 -8.91 -19.61
N LEU A 242 1.58 -9.03 -18.84
CA LEU A 242 2.80 -9.64 -19.36
C LEU A 242 2.53 -11.09 -19.81
N PRO A 243 3.24 -11.60 -20.83
CA PRO A 243 3.14 -13.00 -21.20
C PRO A 243 3.40 -13.91 -20.00
N TRP A 244 2.52 -14.88 -19.79
CA TRP A 244 2.51 -15.82 -18.69
C TRP A 244 1.81 -17.13 -19.07
N SER A 245 1.91 -18.17 -18.24
CA SER A 245 1.34 -19.50 -18.50
C SER A 245 -0.18 -19.49 -18.75
N GLY A 246 -0.90 -18.50 -18.23
CA GLY A 246 -2.33 -18.29 -18.47
C GLY A 246 -2.66 -17.20 -19.49
N SER A 247 -1.74 -16.87 -20.42
CA SER A 247 -1.99 -15.84 -21.43
C SER A 247 -3.20 -16.20 -22.31
N GLY A 248 -4.12 -15.25 -22.47
CA GLY A 248 -5.34 -15.43 -23.28
C GLY A 248 -6.51 -16.09 -22.54
N LEU A 249 -6.35 -16.48 -21.28
CA LEU A 249 -7.45 -16.96 -20.44
C LEU A 249 -8.40 -15.81 -20.08
N VAL A 250 -9.64 -15.89 -20.55
CA VAL A 250 -10.70 -14.92 -20.28
C VAL A 250 -11.97 -15.63 -19.82
N CYS A 251 -12.77 -14.98 -18.97
CA CYS A 251 -14.09 -15.48 -18.61
C CYS A 251 -15.09 -15.05 -19.71
N SER A 252 -15.53 -16.00 -20.53
CA SER A 252 -16.47 -15.74 -21.65
C SER A 252 -17.83 -15.24 -21.19
N ASP A 253 -18.26 -15.67 -20.00
CA ASP A 253 -19.62 -15.43 -19.48
C ASP A 253 -19.69 -14.14 -18.65
N TRP A 254 -18.66 -13.29 -18.72
CA TRP A 254 -18.64 -12.03 -18.01
C TRP A 254 -19.43 -10.96 -18.78
N GLU A 255 -20.27 -10.23 -18.03
CA GLU A 255 -20.98 -9.06 -18.50
C GLU A 255 -20.68 -7.87 -17.58
N ASP A 256 -20.65 -6.68 -18.15
CA ASP A 256 -20.38 -5.45 -17.42
C ASP A 256 -21.38 -5.25 -16.28
N GLY A 257 -20.87 -4.86 -15.11
CA GLY A 257 -21.67 -4.68 -13.89
C GLY A 257 -22.10 -5.96 -13.16
N LYS A 258 -21.80 -7.16 -13.66
CA LYS A 258 -22.10 -8.43 -12.96
C LYS A 258 -20.90 -8.97 -12.20
N THR A 259 -21.17 -9.49 -11.00
CA THR A 259 -20.18 -10.28 -10.26
C THR A 259 -20.03 -11.65 -10.89
N PHE A 260 -18.80 -12.13 -11.00
CA PHE A 260 -18.50 -13.45 -11.52
C PHE A 260 -17.47 -14.16 -10.64
N LYS A 261 -17.40 -15.49 -10.80
CA LYS A 261 -16.37 -16.31 -10.19
C LYS A 261 -15.56 -16.96 -11.29
N ILE A 262 -14.25 -17.04 -11.08
CA ILE A 262 -13.36 -17.72 -12.02
C ILE A 262 -13.65 -19.23 -11.93
N PRO A 263 -14.02 -19.90 -13.03
CA PRO A 263 -14.22 -21.34 -13.02
C PRO A 263 -12.94 -22.07 -12.59
N PRO A 264 -13.01 -23.08 -11.70
CA PRO A 264 -11.83 -23.80 -11.24
C PRO A 264 -10.99 -24.40 -12.38
N ASP A 265 -11.65 -24.86 -13.45
CA ASP A 265 -10.97 -25.40 -14.63
C ASP A 265 -10.24 -24.33 -15.43
N LEU A 266 -10.79 -23.10 -15.49
CA LEU A 266 -10.12 -21.96 -16.12
C LEU A 266 -8.90 -21.52 -15.30
N TYR A 267 -9.05 -21.47 -13.98
CA TYR A 267 -7.95 -21.18 -13.06
C TYR A 267 -6.80 -22.18 -13.21
N ARG A 268 -7.10 -23.49 -13.22
CA ARG A 268 -6.09 -24.55 -13.35
C ARG A 268 -5.27 -24.45 -14.65
N LYS A 269 -5.86 -23.97 -15.75
CA LYS A 269 -5.13 -23.74 -17.01
C LYS A 269 -4.04 -22.68 -16.91
N GLY A 270 -4.11 -21.76 -15.95
CA GLY A 270 -3.06 -20.77 -15.70
C GLY A 270 -1.91 -21.30 -14.83
N CYS A 271 -2.12 -22.43 -14.17
CA CYS A 271 -1.15 -23.06 -13.27
C CYS A 271 -0.18 -23.96 -14.05
N VAL A 272 0.98 -24.21 -13.43
CA VAL A 272 1.92 -25.28 -13.79
C VAL A 272 2.10 -26.19 -12.58
N HIS A 273 1.90 -27.48 -12.75
CA HIS A 273 1.84 -28.46 -11.65
C HIS A 273 3.18 -29.12 -11.36
N ASP A 274 4.05 -29.21 -12.37
CA ASP A 274 5.37 -29.79 -12.25
C ASP A 274 6.43 -29.02 -13.05
N VAL A 275 7.67 -29.47 -12.92
CA VAL A 275 8.83 -28.86 -13.58
C VAL A 275 8.72 -28.93 -15.11
N ASN A 276 8.12 -29.98 -15.67
CA ASN A 276 8.04 -30.18 -17.11
C ASN A 276 6.98 -29.26 -17.74
N GLU A 277 5.81 -29.14 -17.10
CA GLU A 277 4.78 -28.15 -17.48
C GLU A 277 5.35 -26.72 -17.36
N GLY A 278 6.07 -26.44 -16.26
CA GLY A 278 6.74 -25.16 -16.05
C GLY A 278 7.77 -24.83 -17.14
N LEU A 279 8.60 -25.80 -17.52
CA LEU A 279 9.59 -25.66 -18.60
C LEU A 279 8.92 -25.43 -19.95
N THR A 280 7.84 -26.15 -20.25
CA THR A 280 7.08 -25.99 -21.49
C THR A 280 6.54 -24.56 -21.59
N ALA A 281 5.89 -24.07 -20.54
CA ALA A 281 5.42 -22.70 -20.46
C ALA A 281 6.58 -21.68 -20.58
N ALA A 282 7.72 -21.93 -19.94
CA ALA A 282 8.89 -21.06 -20.03
C ALA A 282 9.46 -20.96 -21.45
N HIS A 283 9.43 -22.06 -22.22
CA HIS A 283 9.83 -22.07 -23.63
C HIS A 283 8.88 -21.27 -24.52
N GLU A 284 7.57 -21.41 -24.31
CA GLU A 284 6.54 -20.64 -25.05
C GLU A 284 6.64 -19.13 -24.76
N ILE A 285 6.86 -18.74 -23.49
CA ILE A 285 7.02 -17.35 -23.06
C ILE A 285 8.39 -16.77 -23.48
N GLY A 286 9.40 -17.63 -23.54
CA GLY A 286 10.80 -17.30 -23.78
C GLY A 286 11.52 -16.77 -22.53
N PHE A 287 12.73 -17.24 -22.30
CA PHE A 287 13.59 -16.78 -21.21
C PHE A 287 14.05 -15.31 -21.35
N PRO A 288 14.44 -14.64 -20.25
CA PRO A 288 14.29 -15.11 -18.87
C PRO A 288 12.85 -14.99 -18.35
N VAL A 289 12.52 -15.83 -17.39
CA VAL A 289 11.19 -15.95 -16.78
C VAL A 289 11.23 -15.81 -15.27
N MET A 290 10.06 -15.55 -14.68
CA MET A 290 9.80 -15.56 -13.26
C MET A 290 8.86 -16.73 -12.94
N ILE A 291 9.25 -17.55 -11.98
CA ILE A 291 8.44 -18.61 -11.38
C ILE A 291 7.84 -18.04 -10.10
N LYS A 292 6.52 -18.08 -9.96
CA LYS A 292 5.82 -17.46 -8.83
C LYS A 292 4.77 -18.39 -8.24
N ALA A 293 4.77 -18.51 -6.91
CA ALA A 293 3.64 -19.01 -6.16
C ALA A 293 2.53 -17.96 -6.14
N SER A 294 1.28 -18.40 -6.32
CA SER A 294 0.12 -17.53 -6.37
C SER A 294 -0.16 -16.88 -5.02
N GLU A 295 -0.01 -17.63 -3.92
CA GLU A 295 -0.32 -17.19 -2.55
C GLU A 295 0.91 -16.64 -1.80
N GLY A 296 2.04 -16.44 -2.50
CA GLY A 296 3.26 -15.88 -1.91
C GLY A 296 3.18 -14.35 -1.71
N GLY A 297 3.11 -13.89 -0.45
CA GLY A 297 3.14 -12.47 -0.08
C GLY A 297 4.55 -11.94 0.24
N GLY A 298 4.76 -10.63 0.09
CA GLY A 298 5.99 -9.94 0.54
C GLY A 298 7.29 -10.40 -0.13
N GLY A 299 7.23 -10.83 -1.40
CA GLY A 299 8.39 -11.32 -2.16
C GLY A 299 8.68 -12.81 -2.00
N LYS A 300 7.90 -13.53 -1.16
CA LYS A 300 8.06 -14.98 -0.99
C LYS A 300 7.54 -15.78 -2.18
N GLY A 301 8.20 -16.91 -2.46
CA GLY A 301 7.80 -17.83 -3.52
C GLY A 301 7.98 -17.24 -4.92
N ILE A 302 9.05 -16.45 -5.12
CA ILE A 302 9.38 -15.82 -6.39
C ILE A 302 10.81 -16.16 -6.74
N ARG A 303 11.05 -16.76 -7.91
CA ARG A 303 12.40 -17.04 -8.43
C ARG A 303 12.52 -16.61 -9.88
N LYS A 304 13.70 -16.10 -10.22
CA LYS A 304 14.10 -15.80 -11.60
C LYS A 304 14.83 -17.02 -12.16
N SER A 305 14.56 -17.36 -13.41
CA SER A 305 15.28 -18.38 -14.16
C SER A 305 15.74 -17.77 -15.48
N GLU A 306 17.04 -17.92 -15.77
CA GLU A 306 17.68 -17.36 -16.97
C GLU A 306 17.70 -18.37 -18.13
N SER A 307 17.60 -19.67 -17.85
CA SER A 307 17.70 -20.71 -18.87
C SER A 307 16.94 -21.99 -18.51
N THR A 308 16.89 -22.92 -19.46
CA THR A 308 16.33 -24.27 -19.23
C THR A 308 17.04 -25.02 -18.11
N ASP A 309 18.35 -24.81 -17.96
CA ASP A 309 19.19 -25.59 -17.03
C ASP A 309 18.95 -25.21 -15.57
N ASP A 310 18.72 -23.92 -15.28
CA ASP A 310 18.49 -23.43 -13.92
C ASP A 310 17.03 -23.56 -13.46
N PHE A 311 16.09 -23.67 -14.41
CA PHE A 311 14.66 -23.68 -14.13
C PHE A 311 14.22 -24.77 -13.13
N PRO A 312 14.65 -26.06 -13.23
CA PRO A 312 14.23 -27.10 -12.30
C PRO A 312 14.62 -26.81 -10.84
N GLN A 313 15.77 -26.17 -10.62
CA GLN A 313 16.21 -25.79 -9.29
C GLN A 313 15.35 -24.64 -8.75
N MET A 314 15.11 -23.62 -9.58
CA MET A 314 14.31 -22.45 -9.21
C MET A 314 12.86 -22.83 -8.90
N PHE A 315 12.28 -23.74 -9.68
CA PHE A 315 10.92 -24.24 -9.46
C PHE A 315 10.77 -24.95 -8.11
N ARG A 316 11.67 -25.87 -7.78
CA ARG A 316 11.66 -26.58 -6.49
C ARG A 316 11.85 -25.64 -5.31
N GLN A 317 12.64 -24.58 -5.46
CA GLN A 317 12.77 -23.56 -4.41
C GLN A 317 11.45 -22.84 -4.14
N VAL A 318 10.68 -22.50 -5.18
CA VAL A 318 9.35 -21.90 -5.00
C VAL A 318 8.40 -22.87 -4.28
N GLN A 319 8.38 -24.15 -4.68
CA GLN A 319 7.57 -25.18 -4.02
C GLN A 319 7.91 -25.32 -2.53
N SER A 320 9.20 -25.35 -2.19
CA SER A 320 9.63 -25.47 -0.79
C SER A 320 9.35 -24.22 0.04
N GLU A 321 9.39 -23.03 -0.58
CA GLU A 321 9.14 -21.78 0.12
C GLU A 321 7.66 -21.52 0.40
N VAL A 322 6.77 -21.95 -0.49
CA VAL A 322 5.31 -21.85 -0.33
C VAL A 322 4.65 -23.20 -0.64
N PRO A 323 4.74 -24.19 0.28
CA PRO A 323 4.20 -25.53 0.04
C PRO A 323 2.69 -25.52 -0.19
N GLY A 324 2.25 -26.25 -1.23
CA GLY A 324 0.84 -26.39 -1.59
C GLY A 324 0.26 -25.25 -2.44
N SER A 325 0.99 -24.15 -2.63
CA SER A 325 0.51 -23.02 -3.41
C SER A 325 0.58 -23.31 -4.92
N PRO A 326 -0.44 -22.91 -5.70
CA PRO A 326 -0.37 -22.97 -7.16
C PRO A 326 0.81 -22.14 -7.70
N ILE A 327 1.49 -22.65 -8.72
CA ILE A 327 2.63 -21.98 -9.35
C ILE A 327 2.25 -21.58 -10.77
N PHE A 328 2.74 -20.42 -11.22
CA PHE A 328 2.67 -19.97 -12.60
C PHE A 328 4.02 -19.43 -13.07
N VAL A 329 4.19 -19.36 -14.40
CA VAL A 329 5.40 -18.81 -15.03
C VAL A 329 5.03 -17.54 -15.77
N MET A 330 5.84 -16.48 -15.66
CA MET A 330 5.62 -15.23 -16.37
C MET A 330 6.91 -14.63 -16.91
N LYS A 331 6.81 -13.82 -17.97
CA LYS A 331 7.94 -13.11 -18.55
C LYS A 331 8.57 -12.17 -17.52
N LEU A 332 9.92 -12.16 -17.47
CA LEU A 332 10.64 -11.12 -16.73
C LEU A 332 10.70 -9.84 -17.58
N ALA A 333 10.00 -8.80 -17.14
CA ALA A 333 10.19 -7.45 -17.66
C ALA A 333 11.54 -6.88 -17.19
N LYS A 334 12.40 -6.48 -18.13
CA LYS A 334 13.70 -5.84 -17.85
C LYS A 334 13.57 -4.33 -18.05
N CYS A 335 14.31 -3.56 -17.25
CA CYS A 335 14.41 -2.10 -17.37
C CYS A 335 13.03 -1.39 -17.43
N ALA A 336 12.06 -1.88 -16.66
CA ALA A 336 10.71 -1.34 -16.63
C ALA A 336 10.50 -0.40 -15.44
N ARG A 337 9.52 0.49 -15.56
CA ARG A 337 8.98 1.27 -14.43
C ARG A 337 7.91 0.47 -13.70
N HIS A 338 7.79 0.68 -12.40
CA HIS A 338 6.70 0.13 -11.59
C HIS A 338 5.76 1.28 -11.24
N LEU A 339 4.63 1.33 -11.93
CA LEU A 339 3.63 2.38 -11.80
C LEU A 339 2.35 1.82 -11.19
N GLU A 340 1.67 2.61 -10.38
CA GLU A 340 0.41 2.26 -9.73
C GLU A 340 -0.65 3.31 -10.02
N VAL A 341 -1.90 2.88 -10.18
CA VAL A 341 -3.06 3.77 -10.19
C VAL A 341 -3.77 3.62 -8.84
N GLN A 342 -4.05 4.74 -8.17
CA GLN A 342 -4.84 4.68 -6.95
C GLN A 342 -6.32 4.58 -7.33
N LEU A 343 -6.99 3.52 -6.87
CA LEU A 343 -8.43 3.34 -7.08
C LEU A 343 -9.22 3.71 -5.82
N LEU A 344 -10.44 4.19 -6.05
CA LEU A 344 -11.47 4.37 -5.04
C LEU A 344 -12.82 3.95 -5.65
N ALA A 345 -13.54 3.06 -4.97
CA ALA A 345 -14.84 2.58 -5.41
C ALA A 345 -15.87 2.63 -4.27
N ASP A 346 -17.13 2.86 -4.64
CA ASP A 346 -18.26 2.80 -3.70
C ASP A 346 -19.02 1.46 -3.81
N GLN A 347 -20.13 1.34 -3.07
CA GLN A 347 -20.96 0.13 -3.05
C GLN A 347 -21.94 0.03 -4.23
N TYR A 348 -21.99 1.03 -5.09
CA TYR A 348 -22.99 1.18 -6.15
C TYR A 348 -22.39 0.94 -7.55
N GLY A 349 -21.13 0.52 -7.61
CA GLY A 349 -20.41 0.25 -8.85
C GLY A 349 -19.68 1.46 -9.43
N ASN A 350 -19.65 2.60 -8.73
CA ASN A 350 -18.85 3.74 -9.16
C ASN A 350 -17.39 3.52 -8.73
N ALA A 351 -16.48 3.55 -9.69
CA ALA A 351 -15.04 3.49 -9.46
C ALA A 351 -14.34 4.66 -10.15
N ILE A 352 -13.35 5.24 -9.48
CA ILE A 352 -12.54 6.36 -9.99
C ILE A 352 -11.06 6.11 -9.74
N SER A 353 -10.21 6.72 -10.58
CA SER A 353 -8.78 6.84 -10.33
C SER A 353 -8.47 8.14 -9.56
N LEU A 354 -7.46 8.08 -8.70
CA LEU A 354 -6.91 9.21 -7.95
C LEU A 354 -5.44 9.40 -8.34
N PHE A 355 -5.20 9.63 -9.63
CA PHE A 355 -3.85 9.67 -10.23
C PHE A 355 -3.07 8.37 -9.98
N GLY A 356 -1.74 8.45 -10.06
CA GLY A 356 -0.86 7.32 -9.81
C GLY A 356 0.38 7.64 -8.99
N ARG A 357 1.12 6.58 -8.72
CA ARG A 357 2.42 6.62 -8.07
C ARG A 357 3.47 5.90 -8.89
N ASP A 358 4.66 6.49 -8.96
CA ASP A 358 5.85 5.80 -9.43
C ASP A 358 6.60 5.23 -8.22
N CYS A 359 6.65 3.90 -8.14
CA CYS A 359 7.36 3.16 -7.10
C CYS A 359 8.48 2.28 -7.69
N SER A 360 9.09 2.74 -8.79
CA SER A 360 10.15 2.02 -9.52
C SER A 360 11.42 1.81 -8.70
N ILE A 361 11.72 2.72 -7.75
CA ILE A 361 12.94 2.63 -6.93
C ILE A 361 12.71 1.63 -5.79
N GLN A 362 13.16 0.40 -6.05
CA GLN A 362 13.03 -0.73 -5.15
C GLN A 362 14.40 -1.33 -4.82
N ARG A 363 14.56 -1.82 -3.58
CA ARG A 363 15.73 -2.59 -3.17
C ARG A 363 15.27 -3.96 -2.69
N ARG A 364 15.71 -5.03 -3.37
CA ARG A 364 15.33 -6.42 -3.05
C ARG A 364 13.80 -6.59 -2.93
N HIS A 365 13.07 -6.07 -3.92
CA HIS A 365 11.59 -6.11 -4.00
C HIS A 365 10.83 -5.32 -2.94
N GLN A 366 11.51 -4.45 -2.18
CA GLN A 366 10.87 -3.50 -1.27
C GLN A 366 10.88 -2.09 -1.86
N LYS A 367 9.73 -1.42 -1.84
CA LYS A 367 9.58 -0.03 -2.26
C LYS A 367 10.30 0.89 -1.28
N ILE A 368 11.18 1.75 -1.80
CA ILE A 368 12.00 2.66 -0.98
C ILE A 368 11.60 4.11 -1.22
N ILE A 369 11.43 4.49 -2.48
CA ILE A 369 11.00 5.84 -2.88
C ILE A 369 9.73 5.69 -3.70
N GLU A 370 8.73 6.49 -3.34
CA GLU A 370 7.47 6.62 -4.07
C GLU A 370 7.24 8.09 -4.41
N GLU A 371 6.87 8.37 -5.66
CA GLU A 371 6.57 9.72 -6.16
C GLU A 371 5.12 9.77 -6.68
N ALA A 372 4.44 10.90 -6.51
CA ALA A 372 3.10 11.13 -7.04
C ALA A 372 2.99 12.58 -7.57
N PRO A 373 2.42 12.81 -8.78
CA PRO A 373 1.85 11.80 -9.69
C PRO A 373 2.91 11.05 -10.52
N CYS A 374 2.49 10.09 -11.35
CA CYS A 374 3.35 9.43 -12.34
C CYS A 374 3.77 10.39 -13.46
N ILE A 375 5.00 10.92 -13.39
CA ILE A 375 5.52 11.87 -14.38
C ILE A 375 6.23 11.23 -15.57
N VAL A 376 6.62 9.96 -15.44
CA VAL A 376 7.47 9.27 -16.43
C VAL A 376 6.68 8.73 -17.64
N ALA A 377 5.39 8.44 -17.46
CA ALA A 377 4.52 7.96 -18.52
C ALA A 377 3.94 9.15 -19.31
N GLU A 378 3.76 8.96 -20.62
CA GLU A 378 3.01 9.94 -21.43
C GLU A 378 1.57 10.07 -20.93
N GLU A 379 1.01 11.28 -20.98
CA GLU A 379 -0.32 11.57 -20.42
C GLU A 379 -1.41 10.66 -20.99
N GLU A 380 -1.40 10.42 -22.31
CA GLU A 380 -2.37 9.53 -22.95
C GLU A 380 -2.23 8.08 -22.49
N THR A 381 -0.98 7.59 -22.39
CA THR A 381 -0.68 6.24 -21.90
C THR A 381 -1.16 6.09 -20.45
N PHE A 382 -0.89 7.08 -19.60
CA PHE A 382 -1.34 7.04 -18.21
C PHE A 382 -2.87 7.14 -18.10
N ALA A 383 -3.53 7.97 -18.91
CA ALA A 383 -4.99 8.02 -18.97
C ALA A 383 -5.61 6.70 -19.46
N GLN A 384 -4.92 5.92 -20.30
CA GLN A 384 -5.33 4.55 -20.64
C GLN A 384 -5.17 3.60 -19.44
N MET A 385 -4.09 3.72 -18.67
CA MET A 385 -3.88 2.95 -17.44
C MET A 385 -4.97 3.25 -16.40
N GLU A 386 -5.33 4.51 -16.21
CA GLU A 386 -6.42 4.91 -15.30
C GLU A 386 -7.76 4.31 -15.71
N ARG A 387 -8.12 4.41 -16.99
CA ARG A 387 -9.34 3.79 -17.52
C ARG A 387 -9.32 2.27 -17.41
N ALA A 388 -8.17 1.64 -17.59
CA ALA A 388 -8.01 0.20 -17.43
C ALA A 388 -8.19 -0.23 -15.97
N ALA A 389 -7.61 0.52 -15.03
CA ALA A 389 -7.75 0.28 -13.60
C ALA A 389 -9.19 0.47 -13.11
N VAL A 390 -9.95 1.43 -13.64
CA VAL A 390 -11.36 1.65 -13.29
C VAL A 390 -12.29 0.56 -13.83
N ARG A 391 -11.96 -0.04 -14.98
CA ARG A 391 -12.73 -1.18 -15.52
C ARG A 391 -12.48 -2.49 -14.79
N LEU A 392 -11.28 -2.65 -14.23
CA LEU A 392 -10.87 -3.82 -13.46
C LEU A 392 -11.53 -3.81 -12.08
#